data_AF-A0AA85KJB6-F1
#
_entry.id   AF-A0AA85KJB6-F1
#
_cell.length_a   1.000
_cell.length_b   1.000
_cell.length_c   1.000
_cell.angle_alpha   90.00
_cell.angle_beta   90.00
_cell.angle_gamma   90.00
#
_symmetry.space_group_name_H-M   'P 1'
#
loop_
_entity.id
_entity.type
_entity.pdbx_description
1 polymer ?
#
loop_
_entity_poly.entity_id
_entity_poly.type
_entity_poly.pdbx_seq_one_letter_code
_entity_poly.pdbx_strand_id
1 'polypeptide(L)'
;MPGSKKGQSVLDANRKVSHGDLSVNCNDVSDVKHDMVDVTVSPFRDNRNIKLPKFEPRCFDGNPADYLQFVKEFEIMLSGFLLNDELKLMYLMRYCTGDAARAIQCCKFMKPKEGYDEAMSILRQRFGRPSMIAGKLF
;
A
#
# COMPACT_ATOMS: atom_id res chain seq x y z
N MET A 1 -37.93 -24.76 -46.57
CA MET A 1 -37.69 -25.72 -45.45
C MET A 1 -36.80 -25.04 -44.42
N PRO A 2 -37.21 -25.00 -43.14
CA PRO A 2 -36.48 -24.33 -42.05
C PRO A 2 -35.46 -25.27 -41.39
N GLY A 3 -34.39 -24.71 -40.85
CA GLY A 3 -33.40 -25.43 -40.02
C GLY A 3 -33.14 -24.66 -38.73
N SER A 4 -33.79 -25.08 -37.65
CA SER A 4 -33.49 -24.69 -36.27
C SER A 4 -32.20 -25.34 -35.77
N LYS A 5 -31.44 -24.64 -34.93
CA LYS A 5 -31.03 -25.11 -33.59
C LYS A 5 -30.40 -24.00 -32.75
N LYS A 6 -30.55 -24.20 -31.45
CA LYS A 6 -30.58 -23.29 -30.30
C LYS A 6 -29.39 -23.58 -29.38
N GLY A 7 -28.99 -22.60 -28.56
CA GLY A 7 -28.12 -22.77 -27.37
C GLY A 7 -26.63 -22.67 -27.69
N GLN A 8 -25.74 -22.14 -26.85
CA GLN A 8 -25.81 -21.92 -25.41
C GLN A 8 -24.75 -20.87 -25.01
N SER A 9 -25.05 -20.15 -23.94
CA SER A 9 -24.23 -19.18 -23.20
C SER A 9 -22.88 -19.70 -22.72
N VAL A 10 -21.87 -18.83 -22.65
CA VAL A 10 -20.89 -18.81 -21.54
C VAL A 10 -20.51 -17.34 -21.24
N LEU A 11 -21.09 -16.84 -20.16
CA LEU A 11 -20.52 -15.94 -19.15
C LEU A 11 -19.00 -15.68 -19.24
N ASP A 12 -18.62 -14.43 -19.51
CA ASP A 12 -17.31 -13.91 -19.10
C ASP A 12 -17.45 -12.91 -17.96
N ALA A 13 -16.75 -13.23 -16.88
CA ALA A 13 -16.79 -12.55 -15.60
C ALA A 13 -16.16 -11.17 -15.71
N ASN A 14 -17.01 -10.14 -15.58
CA ASN A 14 -16.58 -8.77 -15.37
C ASN A 14 -15.99 -8.65 -13.96
N ARG A 15 -14.67 -8.85 -13.81
CA ARG A 15 -13.96 -8.54 -12.55
C ARG A 15 -13.85 -7.02 -12.45
N LYS A 16 -14.91 -6.39 -11.97
CA LYS A 16 -14.86 -5.02 -11.41
C LYS A 16 -13.91 -5.05 -10.22
N VAL A 17 -12.64 -4.72 -10.46
CA VAL A 17 -11.76 -4.25 -9.38
C VAL A 17 -12.26 -2.85 -9.04
N SER A 18 -13.05 -2.78 -7.97
CA SER A 18 -13.33 -1.51 -7.31
C SER A 18 -12.02 -1.08 -6.64
N HIS A 19 -11.20 -0.31 -7.37
CA HIS A 19 -10.14 0.49 -6.76
C HIS A 19 -10.83 1.63 -6.01
N GLY A 20 -11.26 1.35 -4.78
CA GLY A 20 -11.72 2.37 -3.85
C GLY A 20 -10.54 3.27 -3.48
N ASP A 21 -10.75 4.57 -3.60
CA ASP A 21 -9.80 5.65 -3.39
C ASP A 21 -8.90 5.50 -2.14
N LEU A 22 -7.58 5.48 -2.37
CA LEU A 22 -6.59 5.87 -1.38
C LEU A 22 -5.58 6.84 -2.04
N SER A 23 -5.92 8.12 -1.99
CA SER A 23 -4.95 9.19 -2.22
C SER A 23 -4.06 9.33 -0.99
N VAL A 24 -2.95 8.61 -0.96
CA VAL A 24 -1.83 8.92 -0.05
C VAL A 24 -0.81 9.72 -0.86
N ASN A 25 -0.81 11.02 -0.62
CA ASN A 25 0.04 11.98 -1.28
C ASN A 25 1.18 12.36 -0.31
N CYS A 26 2.36 11.73 -0.42
CA CYS A 26 3.56 12.26 0.25
C CYS A 26 4.03 13.49 -0.56
N ASN A 27 3.21 14.56 -0.62
CA ASN A 27 3.64 15.87 -1.07
C ASN A 27 3.95 16.73 0.16
N ASP A 28 5.11 17.37 0.14
CA ASP A 28 5.54 18.42 1.06
C ASP A 28 4.44 19.48 1.33
N VAL A 29 4.31 19.84 2.61
CA VAL A 29 3.68 21.03 3.21
C VAL A 29 2.81 21.93 2.31
N SER A 30 1.50 22.02 2.64
CA SER A 30 0.76 23.30 2.76
C SER A 30 -0.65 23.10 3.34
N ASP A 31 -0.95 23.90 4.36
CA ASP A 31 -2.21 24.09 5.09
C ASP A 31 -3.36 24.59 4.20
N VAL A 32 -4.47 23.82 4.05
CA VAL A 32 -5.80 24.35 3.68
C VAL A 32 -6.91 23.39 4.18
N LYS A 33 -7.87 23.94 4.94
CA LYS A 33 -9.07 23.30 5.50
C LYS A 33 -10.05 22.87 4.40
N HIS A 34 -10.75 21.75 4.59
CA HIS A 34 -11.91 21.41 3.73
C HIS A 34 -13.16 21.19 4.58
N ASP A 35 -14.16 22.03 4.29
CA ASP A 35 -15.48 22.08 4.91
C ASP A 35 -16.31 20.80 4.69
N MET A 36 -17.12 20.52 5.70
CA MET A 36 -18.04 19.39 5.85
C MET A 36 -19.41 19.75 5.24
N VAL A 37 -19.96 18.88 4.40
CA VAL A 37 -21.40 18.91 4.01
C VAL A 37 -22.03 17.52 4.02
N ASP A 38 -23.34 17.52 4.17
CA ASP A 38 -24.17 16.68 5.05
C ASP A 38 -25.08 15.66 4.33
N VAL A 39 -25.63 14.74 5.14
CA VAL A 39 -26.93 14.06 5.02
C VAL A 39 -27.02 12.70 4.29
N THR A 40 -27.36 11.65 5.04
CA THR A 40 -28.72 11.03 5.08
C THR A 40 -28.65 9.73 5.92
N VAL A 41 -29.41 9.66 7.00
CA VAL A 41 -29.58 8.45 7.86
C VAL A 41 -30.61 7.50 7.23
N SER A 42 -30.35 6.19 7.27
CA SER A 42 -31.36 5.13 7.06
C SER A 42 -31.06 3.88 7.89
N PRO A 43 -32.09 3.11 8.28
CA PRO A 43 -32.12 2.43 9.57
C PRO A 43 -31.66 0.96 9.52
N PHE A 44 -31.00 0.56 10.61
CA PHE A 44 -30.87 -0.82 11.09
C PHE A 44 -30.28 -1.88 10.13
N ARG A 45 -28.95 -1.87 10.05
CA ARG A 45 -28.16 -3.10 10.20
C ARG A 45 -27.12 -2.80 11.26
N ASP A 46 -26.88 -3.74 12.18
CA ASP A 46 -25.77 -3.69 13.12
C ASP A 46 -24.44 -3.81 12.36
N ASN A 47 -24.11 -2.77 11.60
CA ASN A 47 -22.80 -2.52 11.10
C ASN A 47 -22.03 -1.99 12.30
N ARG A 48 -21.50 -2.91 13.11
CA ARG A 48 -20.18 -2.70 13.71
C ARG A 48 -19.17 -2.65 12.57
N ASN A 49 -19.30 -1.63 11.72
CA ASN A 49 -18.23 -1.05 10.95
C ASN A 49 -17.27 -0.51 12.01
N ILE A 50 -16.49 -1.41 12.58
CA ILE A 50 -15.17 -1.08 13.06
C ILE A 50 -14.46 -0.66 11.78
N LYS A 51 -14.62 0.62 11.40
CA LYS A 51 -13.70 1.29 10.51
C LYS A 51 -12.43 1.31 11.33
N LEU A 52 -11.64 0.24 11.22
CA LEU A 52 -10.26 0.25 11.65
C LEU A 52 -9.70 1.56 11.10
N PRO A 53 -9.04 2.40 11.93
CA PRO A 53 -8.33 3.55 11.40
C PRO A 53 -7.55 3.06 10.18
N LYS A 54 -7.67 3.74 9.04
CA LYS A 54 -6.81 3.45 7.88
C LYS A 54 -5.39 3.63 8.42
N PHE A 55 -4.76 2.52 8.79
CA PHE A 55 -3.45 2.55 9.40
C PHE A 55 -2.47 2.74 8.25
N GLU A 56 -2.07 3.99 8.06
CA GLU A 56 -1.12 4.36 7.03
C GLU A 56 0.27 4.43 7.68
N PRO A 57 1.24 3.63 7.21
CA PRO A 57 2.60 3.71 7.71
C PRO A 57 3.20 5.07 7.37
N ARG A 58 4.15 5.51 8.19
CA ARG A 58 4.88 6.76 7.92
C ARG A 58 5.67 6.65 6.61
N CYS A 59 5.80 7.74 5.86
CA CYS A 59 6.73 7.79 4.73
C CYS A 59 8.17 7.65 5.30
N PHE A 60 9.04 6.89 4.64
CA PHE A 60 10.40 6.57 5.08
C PHE A 60 11.42 7.16 4.11
N ASP A 61 12.21 8.12 4.58
CA ASP A 61 13.18 8.86 3.77
C ASP A 61 14.56 8.18 3.66
N GLY A 62 14.79 7.14 4.46
CA GLY A 62 16.08 6.47 4.59
C GLY A 62 16.80 6.73 5.92
N ASN A 63 16.18 7.39 6.91
CA ASN A 63 16.80 7.55 8.23
C ASN A 63 16.91 6.21 8.98
N PRO A 64 18.12 5.70 9.28
CA PRO A 64 18.28 4.39 9.94
C PRO A 64 17.56 4.27 11.29
N ALA A 65 17.44 5.37 12.05
CA ALA A 65 16.75 5.38 13.35
C ALA A 65 15.26 5.02 13.23
N ASP A 66 14.64 5.37 12.10
CA ASP A 66 13.21 5.16 11.86
C ASP A 66 12.92 3.83 11.16
N TYR A 67 13.95 3.14 10.65
CA TYR A 67 13.79 1.93 9.83
C TYR A 67 13.00 0.83 10.53
N LEU A 68 13.32 0.49 11.78
CA LEU A 68 12.64 -0.58 12.51
C LEU A 68 11.16 -0.28 12.72
N GLN A 69 10.86 0.98 13.03
CA GLN A 69 9.49 1.43 13.20
C GLN A 69 8.73 1.38 11.88
N PHE A 70 9.31 1.91 10.80
CA PHE A 70 8.72 1.86 9.46
C PHE A 70 8.38 0.44 9.02
N VAL A 71 9.31 -0.51 9.13
CA VAL A 71 9.06 -1.91 8.71
C VAL A 71 7.90 -2.52 9.49
N LYS A 72 7.85 -2.31 10.81
CA LYS A 72 6.77 -2.82 11.65
C LYS A 72 5.42 -2.24 11.26
N GLU A 73 5.35 -0.93 11.03
CA GLU A 73 4.12 -0.26 10.58
C GLU A 73 3.71 -0.77 9.19
N PHE A 74 4.66 -0.91 8.28
CA PHE A 74 4.39 -1.41 6.95
C PHE A 74 3.83 -2.85 6.96
N GLU A 75 4.39 -3.74 7.79
CA GLU A 75 3.89 -5.11 7.96
C GLU A 75 2.48 -5.17 8.57
N ILE A 76 2.18 -4.31 9.55
CA ILE A 76 0.83 -4.19 10.13
C ILE A 76 -0.17 -3.74 9.07
N MET A 77 0.19 -2.74 8.26
CA MET A 77 -0.64 -2.27 7.15
C MET A 77 -0.92 -3.40 6.16
N LEU A 78 0.12 -4.11 5.70
CA LEU A 78 -0.04 -5.23 4.76
C LEU A 78 -0.89 -6.37 5.34
N SER A 79 -0.80 -6.64 6.64
CA SER A 79 -1.58 -7.70 7.30
C SER A 79 -3.08 -7.42 7.28
N GLY A 80 -3.48 -6.16 7.13
CA GLY A 80 -4.88 -5.74 6.96
C GLY A 80 -5.44 -5.97 5.56
N PHE A 81 -4.59 -6.32 4.58
CA PHE A 81 -4.97 -6.43 3.17
C PHE A 81 -4.53 -7.77 2.54
N LEU A 82 -5.38 -8.34 1.69
CA LEU A 82 -5.03 -9.49 0.84
C LEU A 82 -4.34 -9.00 -0.45
N LEU A 83 -3.07 -8.59 -0.34
CA LEU A 83 -2.30 -8.02 -1.46
C LEU A 83 -1.43 -9.07 -2.16
N ASN A 84 -1.39 -9.01 -3.49
CA ASN A 84 -0.38 -9.71 -4.28
C ASN A 84 0.97 -8.97 -4.19
N ASP A 85 2.04 -9.65 -4.61
CA ASP A 85 3.40 -9.09 -4.44
C ASP A 85 3.64 -7.83 -5.27
N GLU A 86 2.94 -7.66 -6.39
CA GLU A 86 2.98 -6.44 -7.20
C GLU A 86 2.46 -5.23 -6.43
N LEU A 87 1.29 -5.37 -5.78
CA LEU A 87 0.74 -4.32 -4.94
C LEU A 87 1.63 -4.05 -3.73
N LYS A 88 2.18 -5.09 -3.08
CA LYS A 88 3.13 -4.90 -1.96
C LYS A 88 4.34 -4.07 -2.38
N LEU A 89 4.93 -4.36 -3.54
CA LEU A 89 6.05 -3.59 -4.09
C LEU A 89 5.63 -2.15 -4.40
N MET A 90 4.49 -1.93 -5.05
CA MET A 90 3.99 -0.59 -5.33
C MET A 90 3.74 0.23 -4.05
N TYR A 91 3.14 -0.38 -3.02
CA TYR A 91 2.95 0.28 -1.73
C TYR A 91 4.28 0.58 -1.05
N LEU A 92 5.22 -0.37 -1.03
CA LEU A 92 6.54 -0.14 -0.46
C LEU A 92 7.24 1.05 -1.11
N MET A 93 7.21 1.12 -2.44
CA MET A 93 7.76 2.24 -3.20
C MET A 93 7.02 3.55 -2.95
N ARG A 94 5.70 3.52 -2.73
CA ARG A 94 4.90 4.71 -2.41
C ARG A 94 5.29 5.33 -1.07
N TYR A 95 5.55 4.49 -0.07
CA TYR A 95 5.90 4.95 1.27
C TYR A 95 7.39 5.21 1.45
N CYS A 96 8.24 4.80 0.52
CA CYS A 96 9.64 5.22 0.51
C CYS A 96 9.78 6.59 -0.18
N THR A 97 10.52 7.49 0.45
CA THR A 97 10.90 8.82 -0.08
C THR A 97 12.42 8.97 -0.02
N GLY A 98 12.97 10.10 -0.48
CA GLY A 98 14.38 10.43 -0.27
C GLY A 98 15.36 9.35 -0.74
N ASP A 99 16.32 9.00 0.14
CA ASP A 99 17.33 7.99 -0.11
C ASP A 99 16.75 6.58 -0.21
N ALA A 100 15.72 6.27 0.58
CA ALA A 100 15.06 4.97 0.52
C ALA A 100 14.40 4.73 -0.84
N ALA A 101 13.69 5.72 -1.38
CA ALA A 101 13.07 5.64 -2.71
C ALA A 101 14.10 5.40 -3.81
N ARG A 102 15.21 6.15 -3.79
CA ARG A 102 16.32 5.99 -4.75
C ARG A 102 16.94 4.60 -4.68
N ALA A 103 17.10 4.07 -3.46
CA ALA A 103 17.72 2.76 -3.25
C ALA A 103 16.91 1.61 -3.88
N ILE A 104 15.57 1.68 -3.83
CA ILE A 104 14.71 0.60 -4.31
C ILE A 104 14.09 0.86 -5.69
N GLN A 105 14.37 2.01 -6.33
CA GLN A 105 13.73 2.43 -7.58
C GLN A 105 13.82 1.39 -8.70
N CYS A 106 14.93 0.65 -8.77
CA CYS A 106 15.15 -0.35 -9.81
C CYS A 106 14.31 -1.63 -9.64
N CYS A 107 13.79 -1.89 -8.43
CA CYS A 107 13.04 -3.11 -8.13
C CYS A 107 11.73 -3.21 -8.92
N LYS A 108 11.16 -2.08 -9.37
CA LYS A 108 9.94 -2.04 -10.21
C LYS A 108 10.07 -2.74 -11.55
N PHE A 109 11.31 -2.97 -12.02
CA PHE A 109 11.58 -3.63 -13.30
C PHE A 109 11.79 -5.15 -13.14
N MET A 110 11.79 -5.65 -11.91
CA MET A 110 11.90 -7.09 -11.61
C MET A 110 10.52 -7.74 -11.63
N LYS A 111 10.48 -9.09 -11.58
CA LYS A 111 9.20 -9.78 -11.37
C LYS A 111 8.62 -9.38 -10.01
N PRO A 112 7.29 -9.30 -9.85
CA PRO A 112 6.66 -8.74 -8.64
C PRO A 112 7.20 -9.28 -7.31
N LYS A 113 7.30 -10.60 -7.19
CA LYS A 113 7.83 -11.26 -5.99
C LYS A 113 9.31 -10.95 -5.78
N GLU A 114 10.13 -11.13 -6.81
CA GLU A 114 11.57 -10.86 -6.78
C GLU A 114 11.85 -9.39 -6.43
N GLY A 115 11.09 -8.46 -7.01
CA GLY A 115 11.22 -7.03 -6.77
C GLY A 115 10.83 -6.62 -5.36
N TYR A 116 9.77 -7.19 -4.79
CA TYR A 116 9.40 -6.94 -3.39
C TYR A 116 10.47 -7.45 -2.42
N ASP A 117 10.91 -8.70 -2.62
CA ASP A 117 11.92 -9.33 -1.76
C ASP A 117 13.25 -8.56 -1.84
N GLU A 118 13.68 -8.17 -3.04
CA GLU A 118 14.90 -7.38 -3.25
C GLU A 118 14.79 -5.98 -2.64
N ALA A 119 13.66 -5.30 -2.81
CA ALA A 119 13.44 -3.98 -2.21
C ALA A 119 13.56 -4.03 -0.68
N MET A 120 12.93 -5.02 -0.03
CA MET A 120 13.04 -5.22 1.41
C MET A 120 14.47 -5.56 1.85
N SER A 121 15.19 -6.35 1.06
CA SER A 121 16.61 -6.68 1.28
C SER A 121 17.49 -5.42 1.25
N ILE A 122 17.33 -4.59 0.22
CA ILE A 122 18.08 -3.33 0.05
C ILE A 122 17.83 -2.38 1.23
N LEU A 123 16.57 -2.19 1.63
CA LEU A 123 16.22 -1.31 2.75
C LEU A 123 16.86 -1.81 4.06
N ARG A 124 16.81 -3.11 4.31
CA ARG A 124 17.46 -3.74 5.48
C ARG A 124 18.98 -3.53 5.46
N GLN A 125 19.62 -3.78 4.32
CA GLN A 125 21.08 -3.71 4.21
C GLN A 125 21.60 -2.27 4.37
N ARG A 126 20.86 -1.28 3.85
CA ARG A 126 21.28 0.13 3.88
C ARG A 126 20.89 0.86 5.16
N PHE A 127 19.72 0.56 5.72
CA PHE A 127 19.15 1.36 6.82
C PHE A 127 18.87 0.55 8.09
N GLY A 128 18.82 -0.78 8.01
CA GLY A 128 18.52 -1.66 9.14
C GLY A 128 19.72 -2.20 9.92
N ARG A 129 20.92 -1.66 9.70
CA ARG A 129 22.15 -2.13 10.38
C ARG A 129 22.21 -1.61 11.82
N PRO A 130 22.35 -2.48 12.84
CA PRO A 130 22.43 -2.05 14.25
C PRO A 130 23.51 -1.01 14.53
N SER A 131 24.66 -1.08 13.85
CA SER A 131 25.76 -0.13 13.98
C SER A 131 25.40 1.29 13.52
N MET A 132 24.49 1.43 12.56
CA MET A 132 24.00 2.73 12.07
C MET A 132 22.91 3.31 12.97
N ILE A 133 22.17 2.45 13.66
CA ILE A 133 21.10 2.82 14.59
C ILE A 133 21.70 3.31 15.91
N ALA A 134 22.73 2.61 16.42
CA ALA A 134 23.40 2.97 17.67
C ALA A 134 24.22 4.27 17.57
N GLY A 135 24.83 4.56 16.40
CA GLY A 135 25.67 5.76 16.22
C GLY A 135 24.92 7.10 16.16
N LYS A 136 23.58 7.09 16.10
CA LYS A 136 22.73 8.30 16.10
C LYS A 136 21.99 8.53 17.43
N LEU A 137 22.12 7.61 18.39
CA LEU A 137 21.41 7.68 19.68
C LEU A 137 22.24 8.29 20.82
N PHE A 138 23.47 8.74 20.53
CA PHE A 138 24.42 9.32 21.49
C PHE A 138 25.02 10.61 20.95
#